data_AF-A0ABD0MPJ1-F1
#
_entry.id   AF-A0ABD0MPJ1-F1
#
_cell.length_a   1.000
_cell.length_b   1.000
_cell.length_c   1.000
_cell.angle_alpha   90.00
_cell.angle_beta   90.00
_cell.angle_gamma   90.00
#
_symmetry.space_group_name_H-M   'P 1'
#
loop_
_entity.id
_entity.type
_entity.pdbx_description
1 polymer ?
#
loop_
_entity_poly.entity_id
_entity_poly.type
_entity_poly.pdbx_seq_one_letter_code
_entity_poly.pdbx_strand_id
1 'polypeptide(L)'
;VLDMGFGEVGKEPIDNVHFYSKNEPNKAFKMEKYQVSSLKPKKFHEFLVRVYYNPKNQQTEEEKKKVQLIAEEYFHEWCKHNEKFIDSGTNS
;
A
#
# COMPACT_ATOMS: atom_id res chain seq x y z
N VAL A 1 -3.06 -1.58 -11.38
CA VAL A 1 -2.96 -1.70 -9.91
C VAL A 1 -1.54 -2.12 -9.58
N LEU A 2 -0.89 -1.43 -8.65
CA LEU A 2 0.46 -1.76 -8.20
C LEU A 2 0.36 -2.40 -6.82
N ASP A 3 1.04 -3.52 -6.65
CA ASP A 3 1.22 -4.20 -5.37
C ASP A 3 2.45 -3.62 -4.68
N MET A 4 2.26 -3.07 -3.48
CA MET A 4 3.34 -2.52 -2.67
C MET A 4 3.45 -3.35 -1.39
N GLY A 5 4.52 -4.11 -1.29
CA GLY A 5 4.81 -4.91 -0.10
C GLY A 5 6.31 -5.01 0.14
N PHE A 6 6.69 -5.52 1.30
CA PHE A 6 8.09 -5.69 1.67
C PHE A 6 8.73 -6.99 1.10
N GLY A 7 8.32 -7.40 -0.10
CA GLY A 7 8.78 -8.63 -0.76
C GLY A 7 7.78 -9.77 -0.65
N GLU A 8 7.85 -10.58 0.41
CA GLU A 8 6.91 -11.71 0.59
C GLU A 8 5.52 -11.18 0.98
N VAL A 9 4.54 -11.39 0.11
CA VAL A 9 3.18 -10.88 0.29
C VAL A 9 2.60 -11.38 1.61
N GLY A 10 2.24 -10.44 2.48
CA GLY A 10 1.52 -10.73 3.73
C GLY A 10 2.37 -11.17 4.93
N LYS A 11 3.71 -11.26 4.82
CA LYS A 11 4.58 -11.59 5.95
C LYS A 11 5.43 -10.40 6.40
N GLU A 12 5.61 -10.27 7.70
CA GLU A 12 6.57 -9.31 8.26
C GLU A 12 7.99 -9.77 7.90
N PRO A 13 8.78 -8.96 7.17
CA PRO A 13 10.11 -9.38 6.70
C PRO A 13 11.03 -9.81 7.83
N ILE A 14 10.87 -9.20 9.01
CA ILE A 14 11.72 -9.43 10.17
C ILE A 14 11.53 -10.83 10.79
N ASP A 15 10.37 -11.47 10.58
CA ASP A 15 10.07 -12.81 11.11
C ASP A 15 11.04 -13.85 10.52
N ASN A 16 11.51 -13.65 9.29
CA ASN A 16 12.43 -14.56 8.61
C ASN A 16 13.92 -14.21 8.83
N VAL A 17 14.24 -13.11 9.51
CA VAL A 17 15.62 -12.68 9.78
C VAL A 17 16.17 -13.34 11.05
N HIS A 18 17.47 -13.63 11.07
CA HIS A 18 18.18 -14.06 12.28
C HIS A 18 19.18 -12.97 12.70
N PHE A 19 19.25 -12.73 14.00
CA PHE A 19 20.12 -11.73 14.61
C PHE A 19 21.17 -12.41 15.50
N TYR A 20 22.23 -11.68 15.83
CA TYR A 20 23.24 -12.09 16.82
C TYR A 20 23.53 -10.91 17.76
N SER A 21 24.00 -11.23 18.97
CA SER A 21 24.44 -10.20 19.92
C SER A 21 25.95 -10.02 19.81
N LYS A 22 26.46 -8.81 20.07
CA LYS A 22 27.90 -8.55 20.05
C LYS A 22 28.69 -9.49 20.98
N ASN A 23 28.09 -9.90 22.10
CA ASN A 23 28.71 -10.77 23.09
C ASN A 23 28.71 -12.25 22.67
N GLU A 24 27.72 -12.67 21.87
CA GLU A 24 27.58 -14.04 21.38
C GLU A 24 27.40 -14.05 19.84
N PRO A 25 28.44 -13.75 19.05
CA PRO A 25 28.32 -13.57 17.59
C PRO A 25 27.97 -14.85 16.83
N ASN A 26 28.27 -16.02 17.40
CA ASN A 26 27.99 -17.32 16.78
C ASN A 26 26.61 -17.88 17.15
N LYS A 27 25.80 -17.15 17.92
CA LYS A 27 24.49 -17.59 18.38
C LYS A 27 23.40 -16.77 17.72
N ALA A 28 22.71 -17.41 16.78
CA ALA A 28 21.57 -16.83 16.10
C ALA A 28 20.33 -16.83 17.01
N PHE A 29 19.53 -15.77 16.96
CA PHE A 29 18.22 -15.70 17.60
C PHE A 29 17.22 -14.94 16.73
N LYS A 30 15.94 -15.08 17.05
CA LYS A 30 14.83 -14.31 16.46
C LYS A 30 14.49 -13.14 17.36
N MET A 31 14.27 -11.95 16.78
CA MET A 31 13.73 -10.82 17.52
C MET A 31 12.21 -10.93 17.59
N GLU A 32 11.68 -10.86 18.81
CA GLU A 32 10.23 -10.86 19.01
C GLU A 32 9.61 -9.53 18.59
N LYS A 33 8.38 -9.57 18.09
CA LYS A 33 7.69 -8.40 17.51
C LYS A 33 7.60 -7.19 18.46
N TYR A 34 7.48 -7.45 19.77
CA TYR A 34 7.39 -6.42 20.79
C TYR A 34 8.74 -5.75 21.11
N GLN A 35 9.86 -6.34 20.70
CA GLN A 35 11.21 -5.84 21.00
C GLN A 35 11.70 -4.76 20.02
N VAL A 36 10.98 -4.54 18.91
CA VAL A 36 11.45 -3.67 17.82
C VAL A 36 11.05 -2.22 18.06
N SER A 37 9.75 -1.94 18.01
CA SER A 37 9.17 -0.61 18.22
C SER A 37 7.65 -0.72 18.16
N SER A 38 6.95 0.09 18.98
CA SER A 38 5.50 0.28 18.88
C SER A 38 5.09 1.12 17.66
N LEU A 39 6.03 1.82 17.02
CA LEU A 39 5.80 2.69 15.87
C LEU A 39 5.94 1.99 14.51
N LYS A 40 6.08 0.66 14.49
CA LYS A 40 6.19 -0.09 13.23
C LYS A 40 4.87 -0.06 12.44
N PRO A 41 4.91 -0.22 11.11
CA PRO A 41 3.70 -0.40 10.32
C PRO A 41 2.85 -1.57 10.84
N LYS A 42 1.53 -1.41 10.85
CA LYS A 42 0.59 -2.51 11.17
C LYS A 42 0.33 -3.40 9.96
N LYS A 43 0.47 -2.86 8.75
CA LYS A 43 0.30 -3.56 7.46
C LYS A 43 1.61 -3.48 6.67
N PHE A 44 1.97 -4.58 6.03
CA PHE A 44 3.21 -4.74 5.25
C PHE A 44 2.94 -4.97 3.76
N HIS A 45 1.68 -4.80 3.35
CA HIS A 45 1.21 -5.00 1.99
C HIS A 45 0.00 -4.09 1.76
N GLU A 46 0.02 -3.36 0.66
CA GLU A 46 -1.02 -2.43 0.22
C GLU A 46 -1.09 -2.36 -1.31
N PHE A 47 -2.22 -1.89 -1.83
CA PHE A 47 -2.42 -1.71 -3.26
C PHE A 47 -2.51 -0.23 -3.61
N LEU A 48 -1.80 0.17 -4.66
CA LEU A 48 -1.94 1.48 -5.28
C LEU A 48 -2.72 1.36 -6.58
N VAL A 49 -3.94 1.89 -6.60
CA VAL A 49 -4.79 1.97 -7.79
C VAL A 49 -4.56 3.33 -8.46
N ARG A 50 -4.18 3.31 -9.75
CA ARG A 50 -4.04 4.51 -10.58
C ARG A 50 -4.93 4.38 -11.79
N VAL A 51 -5.74 5.40 -12.07
CA VAL A 51 -6.60 5.49 -13.25
C VAL A 51 -5.98 6.50 -14.21
N TYR A 52 -5.97 6.14 -15.49
CA TYR A 52 -5.46 6.97 -16.56
C TYR A 52 -6.54 7.12 -17.62
N TYR A 53 -6.67 8.31 -18.19
CA TYR A 53 -7.50 8.55 -19.36
C TYR A 53 -6.63 9.14 -20.47
N ASN A 54 -7.04 8.93 -21.72
CA ASN A 54 -6.31 9.40 -22.88
C ASN A 54 -6.93 10.71 -23.40
N PRO A 55 -6.19 11.83 -23.39
CA PRO A 55 -6.72 13.13 -23.80
C PRO A 55 -6.77 13.34 -25.32
N LYS A 56 -6.44 12.34 -26.15
CA LYS A 56 -6.34 12.49 -27.63
C LYS A 56 -7.57 13.06 -28.34
N ASN A 57 -8.74 13.05 -27.70
CA ASN A 57 -9.98 13.61 -28.24
C ASN A 57 -10.31 15.02 -27.70
N GLN A 58 -9.45 15.59 -26.85
CA GLN A 58 -9.64 16.91 -26.22
C GLN A 58 -8.64 17.88 -26.83
N GLN A 59 -9.15 18.88 -27.54
CA GLN A 59 -8.35 19.86 -28.27
C GLN A 59 -8.00 21.07 -27.39
N THR A 60 -8.82 21.38 -26.38
CA THR A 60 -8.58 22.50 -25.46
C THR A 60 -8.28 22.06 -24.03
N GLU A 61 -7.64 22.95 -23.26
CA GLU A 61 -7.39 22.73 -21.83
C GLU A 61 -8.68 22.66 -21.01
N GLU A 62 -9.75 23.36 -21.41
CA GLU A 62 -11.05 23.24 -20.72
C GLU A 62 -11.66 21.85 -20.92
N GLU A 63 -11.56 21.27 -22.11
CA GLU A 63 -12.07 19.93 -22.40
C GLU A 63 -11.32 18.86 -21.60
N LYS A 64 -9.99 18.98 -21.49
CA LYS A 64 -9.16 18.11 -20.64
C LYS A 64 -9.58 18.18 -19.18
N LYS A 65 -9.76 19.39 -18.64
CA LYS A 65 -10.22 19.60 -17.26
C LYS A 65 -11.61 19.00 -17.00
N LYS A 66 -12.54 19.14 -17.96
CA LYS A 66 -13.87 18.52 -17.85
C LYS A 66 -13.79 17.01 -17.78
N VAL A 67 -13.00 16.38 -18.65
CA VAL A 67 -12.85 14.92 -18.65
C VAL A 67 -12.11 14.44 -17.39
N GLN A 68 -11.13 15.19 -16.89
CA GLN A 68 -10.50 14.91 -15.62
C GLN A 68 -11.52 14.90 -14.47
N LEU A 69 -12.35 15.94 -14.36
CA LEU A 69 -13.35 16.06 -13.30
C LEU A 69 -14.32 14.87 -13.32
N ILE A 70 -14.83 14.53 -14.51
CA ILE A 70 -15.73 13.39 -14.69
C ILE A 70 -15.04 12.07 -14.30
N ALA A 71 -13.78 11.88 -14.72
CA ALA A 71 -13.03 10.68 -14.36
C ALA A 71 -12.78 10.58 -12.85
N GLU A 72 -12.51 11.69 -12.16
CA GLU A 72 -12.37 11.76 -10.71
C GLU A 72 -13.69 11.43 -10.00
N GLU A 73 -14.83 11.94 -10.49
CA GLU A 73 -16.17 11.63 -9.94
C GLU A 73 -16.49 10.13 -10.03
N TYR A 74 -16.33 9.53 -11.22
CA TYR A 74 -16.55 8.10 -11.41
C TYR A 74 -15.58 7.26 -10.58
N PHE A 75 -14.32 7.70 -10.46
CA PHE A 75 -13.35 6.99 -9.64
C PHE A 75 -13.71 7.03 -8.15
N HIS A 76 -14.14 8.18 -7.64
CA HIS A 76 -14.62 8.29 -6.26
C HIS A 76 -15.87 7.44 -6.01
N GLU A 77 -16.81 7.41 -6.96
CA GLU A 77 -17.99 6.55 -6.87
C GLU A 77 -17.61 5.07 -6.86
N TRP A 78 -16.69 4.66 -7.73
CA TRP A 78 -16.17 3.31 -7.76
C TRP A 78 -15.45 2.94 -6.45
N CYS A 79 -14.66 3.84 -5.87
CA CYS A 79 -13.97 3.63 -4.59
C CYS A 79 -14.96 3.36 -3.45
N LYS A 80 -16.14 4.00 -3.43
CA LYS A 80 -17.17 3.77 -2.40
C LYS A 80 -17.77 2.36 -2.45
N HIS A 81 -17.77 1.73 -3.62
CA HIS A 81 -18.38 0.41 -3.84
C HIS A 81 -17.33 -0.71 -3.94
N ASN A 82 -16.03 -0.39 -3.85
CA ASN A 82 -14.97 -1.37 -4.04
C ASN A 82 -14.25 -1.74 -2.73
N GLU A 83 -14.84 -2.68 -2.01
CA GLU A 83 -14.29 -3.22 -0.76
C GLU A 83 -13.06 -4.13 -0.97
N LYS A 84 -12.76 -4.51 -2.22
CA LYS A 84 -11.64 -5.41 -2.52
C LYS A 84 -10.29 -4.70 -2.41
N PHE A 85 -10.25 -3.41 -2.74
CA PHE A 85 -9.00 -2.63 -2.78
C PHE A 85 -9.00 -1.46 -1.80
N ILE A 86 -10.17 -1.00 -1.34
CA ILE A 86 -10.30 0.13 -0.43
C ILE A 86 -10.69 -0.39 0.95
N ASP A 87 -9.77 -0.24 1.92
CA ASP A 87 -10.11 -0.39 3.33
C ASP A 87 -10.63 0.96 3.84
N SER A 88 -11.94 1.05 4.05
CA SER A 88 -12.61 2.25 4.58
C SER A 88 -12.39 2.46 6.08
N GLY A 89 -11.62 1.59 6.75
CA GLY A 89 -11.23 1.77 8.15
C GLY A 89 -12.38 1.57 9.15
N THR A 90 -13.49 0.94 8.75
CA THR A 90 -14.69 0.78 9.60
C THR A 90 -14.56 -0.29 10.70
N ASN A 91 -13.41 -0.94 10.86
CA ASN A 91 -13.16 -1.89 11.94
C ASN A 91 -12.08 -1.33 12.89
N SER A 92 -12.50 -0.46 13.81
CA SER A 92 -11.76 -0.08 15.02
C SER A 92 -12.63 -0.30 16.24
#